data_AF-I8RNI0-F1
#
_entry.id   AF-I8RNI0-F1
#
_cell.length_a   1.000
_cell.length_b   1.000
_cell.length_c   1.000
_cell.angle_alpha   90.00
_cell.angle_beta   90.00
_cell.angle_gamma   90.00
#
_symmetry.space_group_name_H-M   'P 1'
#
loop_
_entity.id
_entity.type
_entity.pdbx_description
1 polymer ?
#
loop_
_entity_poly.entity_id
_entity_poly.type
_entity_poly.pdbx_seq_one_letter_code
_entity_poly.pdbx_strand_id
1 'polypeptide(L)' 'MANKNLKKIVLQVVDNQLRENNPPITKITFERLQQSGYTTQQAKEKISAVLLEEMYDVLKTKQPYNEERYSNKLLKLK' A
#
# COMPACT_ATOMS: atom_id res chain seq x y z
N MET A 1 -16.66 13.84 -0.30
CA MET A 1 -15.45 14.38 0.39
C MET A 1 -14.59 13.21 0.86
N ALA A 2 -13.28 13.27 0.71
CA ALA A 2 -12.38 12.22 1.21
C ALA A 2 -12.25 12.28 2.74
N ASN A 3 -12.27 11.13 3.42
CA ASN A 3 -12.05 11.07 4.86
C ASN A 3 -10.56 11.29 5.18
N LYS A 4 -10.23 12.46 5.72
CA LYS A 4 -8.84 12.86 6.03
C LYS A 4 -8.20 11.97 7.11
N ASN A 5 -8.98 11.55 8.11
CA ASN A 5 -8.49 10.69 9.18
C ASN A 5 -8.14 9.29 8.63
N LEU A 6 -9.00 8.73 7.78
CA LEU A 6 -8.73 7.47 7.10
C LEU A 6 -7.46 7.57 6.25
N LYS A 7 -7.32 8.63 5.44
CA LYS A 7 -6.12 8.85 4.63
C LYS A 7 -4.84 8.87 5.47
N LYS A 8 -4.86 9.57 6.61
CA LYS A 8 -3.72 9.64 7.54
C LYS A 8 -3.35 8.27 8.10
N ILE A 9 -4.35 7.49 8.52
CA ILE A 9 -4.14 6.14 9.09
C ILE A 9 -3.52 5.21 8.05
N VAL A 10 -4.05 5.17 6.83
CA VAL A 10 -3.55 4.28 5.78
C VAL A 10 -2.12 4.65 5.39
N LEU A 11 -1.81 5.94 5.25
CA LEU A 11 -0.44 6.39 4.99
C LEU A 11 0.52 5.99 6.12
N GLN A 12 0.09 6.09 7.38
CA GLN A 12 0.89 5.65 8.53
C GLN A 12 1.16 4.13 8.49
N VAL A 13 0.21 3.31 8.04
CA VAL A 13 0.45 1.87 7.86
C VAL A 13 1.51 1.64 6.79
N VAL A 14 1.46 2.36 5.66
CA VAL A 14 2.50 2.28 4.62
C VAL A 14 3.87 2.72 5.17
N ASP A 15 3.91 3.79 5.97
CA ASP A 15 5.14 4.22 6.63
C ASP A 15 5.72 3.13 7.55
N ASN A 16 4.87 2.44 8.31
CA ASN A 16 5.28 1.32 9.15
C ASN A 16 5.82 0.15 8.30
N GLN A 17 5.12 -0.25 7.23
CA GLN A 17 5.57 -1.31 6.33
C GLN A 17 6.94 -1.00 5.71
N LEU A 18 7.19 0.25 5.32
CA LEU A 18 8.48 0.69 4.78
C LEU A 18 9.58 0.68 5.84
N ARG A 19 9.29 1.17 7.05
CA ARG A 19 10.23 1.22 8.18
C ARG A 19 10.62 -0.18 8.66
N GLU A 20 9.63 -1.06 8.77
CA GLU A 20 9.79 -2.44 9.25
C GLU A 20 10.21 -3.40 8.13
N ASN A 21 10.20 -2.93 6.88
CA ASN A 21 10.44 -3.74 5.68
C ASN A 21 9.56 -5.00 5.64
N ASN A 22 8.30 -4.85 6.04
CA ASN A 22 7.35 -5.94 6.19
C ASN A 22 5.96 -5.54 5.66
N PRO A 23 5.49 -6.12 4.54
CA PRO A 23 6.20 -7.09 3.72
C PRO A 23 7.31 -6.40 2.88
N PRO A 24 8.42 -7.09 2.55
CA PRO A 24 9.54 -6.50 1.78
C PRO A 24 9.11 -5.93 0.42
N ILE A 25 8.05 -6.49 -0.18
CA ILE A 25 7.52 -6.04 -1.46
C ILE A 25 7.06 -4.57 -1.44
N THR A 26 6.64 -4.06 -0.27
CA THR A 26 6.22 -2.66 -0.14
C THR A 26 7.41 -1.74 -0.40
N LYS A 27 8.58 -2.05 0.16
CA LYS A 27 9.81 -1.28 -0.04
C LYS A 27 10.31 -1.36 -1.48
N ILE A 28 10.34 -2.57 -2.05
CA ILE A 28 10.72 -2.79 -3.46
C ILE A 28 9.82 -1.98 -4.40
N THR A 29 8.51 -2.01 -4.17
CA THR A 29 7.53 -1.26 -4.97
C THR A 29 7.69 0.24 -4.82
N PHE A 30 7.93 0.72 -3.59
CA PHE A 30 8.18 2.12 -3.31
C PHE A 30 9.42 2.63 -4.04
N GLU A 31 10.54 1.93 -3.94
CA GLU A 31 11.79 2.29 -4.62
C GLU A 31 11.62 2.28 -6.14
N ARG A 32 10.94 1.28 -6.71
CA ARG A 32 10.62 1.23 -8.14
C ARG A 32 9.78 2.44 -8.60
N LEU A 33 8.78 2.83 -7.82
CA LEU A 33 7.96 4.00 -8.13
C LEU A 33 8.79 5.29 -8.06
N GLN A 34 9.67 5.44 -7.07
CA GLN A 34 10.57 6.60 -7.01
C GLN A 34 11.51 6.65 -8.22
N GLN A 35 12.09 5.52 -8.61
CA GLN A 35 12.93 5.41 -9.81
C GLN A 35 12.16 5.73 -11.10
N SER A 36 10.84 5.51 -11.11
CA SER A 36 9.94 5.85 -12.22
C SER A 36 9.51 7.32 -12.25
N GLY A 37 10.02 8.14 -11.32
CA GLY A 37 9.77 9.59 -11.26
C GLY A 37 8.65 10.03 -10.32
N TYR A 38 8.03 9.12 -9.57
CA TYR A 38 7.04 9.52 -8.56
C TYR A 38 7.71 10.15 -7.35
N THR A 39 7.11 11.21 -6.83
CA THR A 39 7.48 11.75 -5.52
C THR A 39 7.22 10.72 -4.43
N THR A 40 7.93 10.86 -3.30
CA THR A 40 7.70 10.04 -2.08
C THR A 40 6.23 9.97 -1.70
N GLN A 41 5.52 11.11 -1.75
CA GLN A 41 4.10 11.17 -1.41
C GLN A 41 3.25 10.37 -2.41
N GLN A 42 3.47 10.55 -3.72
CA GLN A 42 2.73 9.83 -4.76
C GLN A 42 2.95 8.31 -4.68
N ALA A 43 4.19 7.88 -4.42
CA ALA A 43 4.51 6.46 -4.26
C ALA A 43 3.75 5.86 -3.06
N LYS A 44 3.79 6.54 -1.90
CA LYS A 44 3.03 6.11 -0.70
C LYS A 44 1.53 6.10 -0.93
N GLU A 45 0.99 7.06 -1.67
CA GLU A 45 -0.44 7.14 -1.99
C GLU A 45 -0.89 6.00 -2.92
N LYS A 46 -0.08 5.62 -3.91
CA LYS A 46 -0.37 4.46 -4.77
C LYS A 46 -0.39 3.16 -3.97
N ILE A 47 0.60 2.95 -3.09
CA ILE A 47 0.64 1.78 -2.21
C ILE A 47 -0.55 1.79 -1.24
N SER A 48 -0.91 2.97 -0.70
CA SER A 48 -2.08 3.14 0.17
C SER A 48 -3.39 2.77 -0.53
N ALA A 49 -3.52 3.04 -1.82
CA ALA A 49 -4.71 2.63 -2.58
C ALA A 49 -4.85 1.10 -2.66
N VAL A 50 -3.75 0.39 -2.89
CA VAL A 50 -3.73 -1.09 -2.89
C VAL A 50 -4.02 -1.65 -1.49
N LEU A 51 -3.47 -1.03 -0.44
CA LEU A 51 -3.76 -1.41 0.94
C LEU A 51 -5.24 -1.23 1.28
N LEU A 52 -5.86 -0.14 0.85
CA LEU A 52 -7.29 0.10 1.03
C LEU A 52 -8.15 -0.94 0.30
N GLU A 53 -7.76 -1.31 -0.93
CA GLU A 53 -8.43 -2.36 -1.69
C GLU A 53 -8.35 -3.72 -0.95
N GLU A 54 -7.18 -4.08 -0.44
CA GLU A 54 -6.99 -5.30 0.34
C GLU A 54 -7.80 -5.29 1.65
N MET A 55 -7.82 -4.17 2.38
CA MET A 55 -8.65 -4.01 3.57
C MET A 55 -10.14 -4.13 3.25
N TYR A 56 -10.57 -3.54 2.13
CA TYR A 56 -11.95 -3.65 1.67
C TYR A 56 -12.32 -5.10 1.34
N ASP A 57 -11.47 -5.81 0.60
CA ASP A 57 -11.70 -7.22 0.23
C ASP A 57 -11.80 -8.10 1.48
N VAL A 58 -10.90 -7.94 2.46
CA VAL A 58 -10.92 -8.66 3.75
C VAL A 58 -12.23 -8.42 4.48
N LEU A 59 -12.64 -7.16 4.64
CA LEU A 59 -13.87 -6.80 5.35
C LEU A 59 -15.12 -7.27 4.61
N LYS A 60 -15.14 -7.18 3.28
CA LYS A 60 -16.30 -7.50 2.46
C LYS A 60 -16.51 -9.01 2.32
N THR A 61 -15.44 -9.77 2.12
CA THR A 61 -15.48 -11.21 1.85
C THR A 61 -15.29 -12.06 3.11
N LYS A 62 -14.92 -11.45 4.24
CA LYS A 62 -14.54 -12.12 5.50
C LYS A 62 -13.39 -13.11 5.34
N GLN A 63 -12.60 -12.96 4.28
CA GLN A 63 -11.36 -13.72 4.09
C GLN A 63 -10.23 -13.04 4.87
N PRO A 64 -9.27 -13.81 5.41
CA PRO A 64 -8.10 -13.22 6.03
C PRO A 64 -7.27 -12.44 5.01
N TYR A 65 -6.42 -11.55 5.53
CA TYR A 65 -5.36 -10.90 4.76
C TYR A 65 -4.54 -11.96 4.03
N ASN A 66 -4.25 -11.69 2.75
CA ASN A 66 -3.43 -12.58 1.93
C ASN A 66 -2.25 -11.79 1.36
N GLU A 67 -1.06 -12.07 1.90
CA GLU A 67 0.17 -11.37 1.52
C GLU A 67 0.55 -11.58 0.05
N GLU A 68 0.29 -12.75 -0.52
CA GLU A 68 0.56 -13.02 -1.94
C GLU A 68 -0.34 -12.16 -2.83
N ARG A 69 -1.64 -12.08 -2.53
CA ARG A 69 -2.59 -11.21 -3.23
C ARG A 69 -2.17 -9.75 -3.15
N TYR A 70 -1.81 -9.29 -1.96
CA TYR A 70 -1.33 -7.92 -1.74
C TYR A 70 -0.05 -7.64 -2.54
N SER A 71 0.94 -8.54 -2.45
CA SER A 71 2.21 -8.45 -3.19
C SER A 71 2.00 -8.39 -4.70
N ASN A 72 1.11 -9.24 -5.23
CA ASN A 72 0.77 -9.27 -6.65
C ASN A 72 0.11 -7.97 -7.14
N LYS A 73 -0.73 -7.32 -6.31
CA LYS A 73 -1.30 -6.02 -6.65
C LYS A 73 -0.23 -4.93 -6.64
N LEU A 74 0.67 -4.92 -5.65
CA LEU A 74 1.79 -3.97 -5.58
C LEU A 74 2.76 -4.09 -6.76
N LEU A 75 3.08 -5.32 -7.19
CA LEU A 75 3.95 -5.57 -8.35
C LEU A 75 3.42 -4.93 -9.64
N LYS A 76 2.10 -4.75 -9.77
CA LYS A 76 1.47 -4.17 -10.97
C LYS A 76 1.45 -2.64 -10.99
N LEU A 77 1.81 -1.97 -9.89
CA LEU A 77 1.82 -0.51 -9.82
C LEU A 77 2.84 0.10 -10.79
N LYS A 78 2.37 1.01 -11.64
CA LYS A 78 3.16 1.82 -12.56
C LYS A 78 3.06 3.29 -12.21
#